data_AF-A0A655E4C0-F1
#
_entry.id   AF-A0A655E4C0-F1
#
_cell.length_a   1.000
_cell.length_b   1.000
_cell.length_c   1.000
_cell.angle_alpha   90.00
_cell.angle_beta   90.00
_cell.angle_gamma   90.00
#
_symmetry.space_group_name_H-M   'P 1'
#
loop_
_entity.id
_entity.type
_entity.pdbx_description
1 polymer ?
#
loop_
_entity_poly.entity_id
_entity_poly.type
_entity_poly.pdbx_seq_one_letter_code
_entity_poly.pdbx_strand_id
1 'polypeptide(L)'
;MLLENPGTGGTLNHLGVEVGSSNTVHAEIARLTEAGLVTEKEIGTTCCFATQDKVWVTGPGGERWEVYTVLADSETFGSGPRHNDTSDGEASMCCDGQVAVGASG
;
A
#
# COMPACT_ATOMS: atom_id res chain seq x y z
N MET A 1 -8.36 8.40 3.78
CA MET A 1 -8.24 7.71 5.08
C MET A 1 -6.78 7.38 5.26
N LEU A 2 -6.14 8.06 6.20
CA LEU A 2 -4.71 7.98 6.47
C LEU A 2 -4.52 6.69 7.29
N LEU A 3 -3.75 5.73 6.77
CA LEU A 3 -3.40 4.55 7.56
C LEU A 3 -2.17 4.90 8.40
N GLU A 4 -2.43 5.32 9.62
CA GLU A 4 -1.44 5.58 10.66
C GLU A 4 -1.12 4.28 11.40
N ASN A 5 0.13 3.81 11.24
CA ASN A 5 0.66 2.68 11.99
C ASN A 5 0.91 3.12 13.45
N PRO A 6 0.45 2.39 14.47
CA PRO A 6 0.69 2.69 15.89
C PRO A 6 2.10 2.26 16.30
N GLY A 7 3.11 2.73 15.58
CA GLY A 7 4.51 2.71 16.01
C GLY A 7 4.80 4.01 16.73
N THR A 8 5.19 3.91 18.01
CA THR A 8 5.64 4.97 18.93
C THR A 8 5.72 6.37 18.31
N GLY A 9 4.68 7.18 18.59
CA GLY A 9 4.51 8.53 18.04
C GLY A 9 5.76 9.40 18.15
N GLY A 10 6.19 9.92 17.01
CA GLY A 10 7.28 10.90 16.90
C GLY A 10 8.20 10.70 15.69
N THR A 11 8.20 9.51 15.06
CA THR A 11 9.03 9.21 13.88
C THR A 11 8.16 8.94 12.65
N LEU A 12 8.58 9.42 11.49
CA LEU A 12 7.91 9.20 10.21
C LEU A 12 7.87 7.70 9.92
N ASN A 13 6.68 7.07 9.96
CA ASN A 13 6.54 5.63 9.73
C ASN A 13 6.72 5.27 8.24
N HIS A 14 6.21 6.12 7.35
CA HIS A 14 6.23 5.91 5.91
C HIS A 14 6.10 7.25 5.17
N LEU A 15 6.82 7.45 4.05
CA LEU A 15 6.75 8.64 3.21
C LEU A 15 6.32 8.29 1.79
N GLY A 16 5.20 8.84 1.33
CA GLY A 16 4.75 8.73 -0.05
C GLY A 16 5.07 9.98 -0.87
N VAL A 17 5.67 9.79 -2.04
CA VAL A 17 5.92 10.85 -3.03
C VAL A 17 5.19 10.52 -4.32
N GLU A 18 4.12 11.24 -4.61
CA GLU A 18 3.37 11.11 -5.86
C GLU A 18 4.04 11.90 -6.97
N VAL A 19 4.21 11.27 -8.14
CA VAL A 19 4.75 11.88 -9.34
C VAL A 19 3.75 11.87 -10.48
N GLY A 20 3.89 12.81 -11.40
CA GLY A 20 2.88 13.04 -12.44
C GLY A 20 2.82 12.00 -13.57
N SER A 21 3.70 10.99 -13.60
CA SER A 21 3.66 9.98 -14.67
C SER A 21 4.43 8.69 -14.35
N SER A 22 4.04 7.61 -15.03
CA SER A 22 4.74 6.31 -15.04
C SER A 22 6.20 6.44 -15.47
N ASN A 23 6.47 7.27 -16.48
CA ASN A 23 7.83 7.54 -16.93
C ASN A 23 8.72 8.11 -15.82
N THR A 24 8.16 8.95 -14.94
CA THR A 24 8.88 9.48 -13.79
C THR A 24 9.16 8.40 -12.76
N VAL A 25 8.19 7.52 -12.47
CA VAL A 25 8.40 6.36 -11.57
C VAL A 25 9.49 5.45 -12.14
N HIS A 26 9.49 5.17 -13.44
CA HIS A 26 10.49 4.33 -14.10
C HIS A 26 11.89 4.96 -14.09
N ALA A 27 11.98 6.29 -14.27
CA ALA A 27 13.25 7.01 -14.16
C ALA A 27 13.81 6.93 -12.73
N GLU A 28 12.97 7.10 -11.71
CA GLU A 28 13.38 6.94 -10.31
C GLU A 28 13.76 5.51 -9.99
N ILE A 29 13.05 4.52 -10.51
CA ILE A 29 13.43 3.10 -10.41
C ILE A 29 14.83 2.87 -10.96
N ALA A 30 15.15 3.39 -12.15
CA ALA A 30 16.47 3.23 -12.74
C ALA A 30 17.55 3.85 -11.84
N ARG A 31 17.37 5.12 -11.45
CA ARG A 31 18.29 5.85 -10.57
C ARG A 31 18.51 5.16 -9.22
N LEU A 32 17.44 4.70 -8.59
CA LEU A 32 17.49 4.03 -7.28
C LEU A 32 18.06 2.60 -7.39
N THR A 33 17.85 1.92 -8.52
CA THR A 33 18.45 0.60 -8.78
C THR A 33 19.96 0.73 -8.94
N GLU A 34 20.43 1.75 -9.68
CA GLU A 34 21.86 2.05 -9.81
C GLU A 34 22.53 2.36 -8.46
N ALA A 35 21.78 2.99 -7.55
CA ALA A 35 22.22 3.23 -6.18
C ALA A 35 22.09 2.02 -5.24
N GLY A 36 21.49 0.92 -5.68
CA GLY A 36 21.26 -0.28 -4.86
C GLY A 36 20.22 -0.09 -3.75
N LEU A 37 19.32 0.89 -3.88
CA LEU A 37 18.37 1.30 -2.84
C LEU A 37 16.97 0.71 -2.99
N VAL A 38 16.65 0.13 -4.15
CA VAL A 38 15.31 -0.42 -4.40
C VAL A 38 15.08 -1.67 -3.55
N THR A 39 14.01 -1.65 -2.77
CA THR A 39 13.57 -2.80 -1.98
C THR A 39 12.46 -3.57 -2.66
N GLU A 40 11.55 -2.87 -3.35
CA GLU A 40 10.38 -3.47 -4.00
C GLU A 40 9.91 -2.62 -5.18
N LYS A 41 9.42 -3.28 -6.25
CA LYS A 41 8.87 -2.63 -7.45
C LYS A 41 7.49 -3.21 -7.74
N GLU A 42 6.52 -2.35 -7.95
CA GLU A 42 5.14 -2.70 -8.30
C GLU A 42 4.75 -1.90 -9.54
N ILE A 43 4.73 -2.53 -10.72
CA ILE A 43 4.41 -1.88 -12.00
C ILE A 43 3.07 -2.39 -12.50
N GLY A 44 2.14 -1.48 -12.78
CA GLY A 44 0.78 -1.79 -13.20
C GLY A 44 -0.01 -2.56 -12.15
N THR A 45 0.36 -2.46 -10.87
CA THR A 45 -0.26 -3.23 -9.80
C THR A 45 -1.50 -2.51 -9.28
N THR A 46 -2.63 -3.20 -9.27
CA THR A 46 -3.85 -2.71 -8.61
C THR A 46 -3.82 -3.09 -7.13
N CYS A 47 -3.61 -2.10 -6.25
CA CYS A 47 -3.74 -2.26 -4.81
C CYS A 47 -5.00 -1.55 -4.32
N CYS A 48 -5.90 -2.29 -3.68
CA CYS A 48 -7.21 -1.84 -3.22
C CYS A 48 -8.08 -1.27 -4.36
N PHE A 49 -7.99 0.02 -4.67
CA PHE A 49 -8.86 0.70 -5.62
C PHE A 49 -8.10 1.53 -6.64
N ALA A 50 -6.80 1.30 -6.83
CA ALA A 50 -6.03 2.02 -7.84
C ALA A 50 -4.94 1.14 -8.45
N THR A 51 -4.85 1.16 -9.79
CA THR A 51 -3.70 0.66 -10.54
C THR A 51 -2.61 1.71 -10.48
N GLN A 52 -1.42 1.32 -10.04
CA GLN A 52 -0.31 2.24 -9.80
C GLN A 52 1.00 1.66 -10.32
N ASP A 53 1.92 2.56 -10.69
CA ASP A 53 3.33 2.24 -10.70
C ASP A 53 3.97 2.80 -9.45
N LYS A 54 4.79 1.99 -8.78
CA LYS A 54 5.37 2.32 -7.50
C LYS A 54 6.72 1.64 -7.31
N VAL A 55 7.62 2.34 -6.62
CA VAL A 55 8.87 1.79 -6.11
C VAL A 55 9.03 2.12 -4.65
N TRP A 56 9.56 1.16 -3.89
CA TRP A 56 9.88 1.30 -2.49
C TRP A 56 11.39 1.36 -2.26
N VAL A 57 11.79 2.16 -1.28
CA VAL A 57 13.16 2.22 -0.75
C VAL A 57 13.14 2.33 0.78
N THR A 58 14.28 2.05 1.40
CA THR A 58 14.50 2.33 2.82
C THR A 58 15.18 3.69 2.97
N GLY A 59 14.53 4.60 3.68
CA GLY A 59 15.05 5.91 4.02
C GLY A 59 16.20 5.85 5.02
N PRO A 60 16.94 6.97 5.20
CA PRO A 60 18.13 7.02 6.04
C PRO A 60 17.86 6.78 7.53
N GLY A 61 16.62 6.99 8.00
CA GLY A 61 16.19 6.68 9.37
C GLY A 61 15.57 5.29 9.54
N GLY A 62 15.59 4.46 8.49
CA GLY A 62 14.97 3.12 8.48
C GLY A 62 13.49 3.11 8.13
N GLU A 63 12.90 4.27 7.85
CA GLU A 63 11.52 4.41 7.40
C GLU A 63 11.34 3.91 5.95
N ARG A 64 10.15 3.44 5.57
CA ARG A 64 9.86 3.09 4.17
C ARG A 64 9.49 4.34 3.39
N TRP A 65 10.05 4.52 2.20
CA TRP A 65 9.62 5.56 1.26
C TRP A 65 9.08 4.91 -0.01
N GLU A 66 8.00 5.46 -0.56
CA GLU A 66 7.47 5.08 -1.85
C GLU A 66 7.46 6.26 -2.83
N VAL A 67 7.79 6.00 -4.09
CA VAL A 67 7.56 6.92 -5.21
C VAL A 67 6.56 6.25 -6.13
N TYR A 68 5.42 6.91 -6.38
CA TYR A 68 4.32 6.29 -7.12
C TYR A 68 3.58 7.25 -8.03
N THR A 69 2.78 6.69 -8.94
CA THR A 69 1.80 7.40 -9.75
C THR A 69 0.54 6.56 -9.88
N VAL A 70 -0.63 7.21 -9.87
CA VAL A 70 -1.91 6.55 -10.09
C VAL A 70 -2.20 6.50 -11.60
N LEU A 71 -2.40 5.29 -12.12
CA LEU A 71 -2.70 5.04 -13.53
C LEU A 71 -4.21 4.99 -13.79
N ALA A 72 -4.96 4.39 -12.88
CA ALA A 72 -6.42 4.29 -12.96
C ALA A 72 -7.02 4.00 -11.59
N ASP A 73 -8.23 4.49 -11.34
CA ASP A 73 -9.07 4.01 -10.25
C ASP A 73 -9.65 2.63 -10.62
N SER A 74 -9.81 1.76 -9.63
CA SER A 74 -10.40 0.44 -9.72
C SER A 74 -11.63 0.38 -8.83
N GLU A 75 -12.78 0.07 -9.39
CA GLU A 75 -14.04 -0.10 -8.65
C GLU A 75 -14.08 -1.44 -7.88
N THR A 76 -13.12 -2.33 -8.14
CA THR A 76 -12.98 -3.65 -7.52
C THR A 76 -11.72 -3.74 -6.68
N PHE A 77 -11.79 -4.46 -5.56
CA PHE A 77 -10.65 -4.66 -4.68
C PHE A 77 -9.51 -5.41 -5.39
N GLY A 78 -8.34 -4.77 -5.51
CA GLY A 78 -7.14 -5.35 -6.13
C GLY A 78 -6.49 -6.44 -5.27
N SER A 79 -5.74 -7.35 -5.91
CA SER A 79 -4.94 -8.38 -5.24
C SER A 79 -3.65 -7.77 -4.67
N GLY A 80 -3.80 -6.90 -3.67
CA GLY A 80 -2.66 -6.26 -2.99
C GLY A 80 -1.65 -7.29 -2.45
N PRO A 81 -0.41 -6.87 -2.13
CA PRO A 81 0.60 -7.75 -1.60
C PRO A 81 0.07 -8.50 -0.37
N ARG A 82 0.23 -9.82 -0.33
CA ARG A 82 -0.03 -10.60 0.88
C ARG A 82 1.06 -10.24 1.89
N HIS A 83 0.77 -9.28 2.76
CA HIS A 83 1.52 -9.10 3.99
C HIS A 83 1.34 -10.37 4.83
N ASN A 84 2.33 -11.26 4.81
CA ASN A 84 2.44 -12.36 5.76
C ASN A 84 2.85 -11.77 7.11
N ASP A 85 1.93 -11.08 7.78
CA ASP A 85 2.05 -10.83 9.21
C ASP A 85 1.72 -12.14 9.93
N THR A 86 2.74 -12.96 10.14
CA THR A 86 2.69 -14.01 11.18
C THR A 86 2.66 -13.31 12.53
N SER A 87 1.48 -12.95 12.99
CA SER A 87 1.18 -12.67 14.38
C SER A 87 -0.04 -13.49 14.77
N ASP A 88 0.22 -14.52 15.56
CA ASP A 88 -0.79 -15.37 16.17
C ASP A 88 -1.85 -14.54 16.92
N GLY A 89 -3.12 -14.77 16.61
CA GLY A 89 -4.22 -14.41 17.51
C GLY A 89 -5.34 -13.58 16.90
N GLU A 90 -6.50 -14.22 16.86
CA GLU A 90 -7.85 -13.66 16.69
C GLU A 90 -8.29 -13.25 15.27
N ALA A 91 -9.07 -14.16 14.67
CA ALA A 91 -9.94 -13.87 13.55
C ALA A 91 -10.98 -12.82 13.94
N SER A 92 -10.73 -11.56 13.58
CA SER A 92 -11.78 -10.55 13.58
C SER A 92 -12.51 -10.59 12.24
N MET A 93 -13.68 -11.21 12.27
CA MET A 93 -14.66 -11.20 11.17
C MET A 93 -15.13 -9.77 10.94
N CYS A 94 -14.52 -9.09 9.96
CA CYS A 94 -14.99 -7.80 9.48
C CYS A 94 -15.96 -8.03 8.31
N CYS A 95 -17.24 -7.81 8.59
CA CYS A 95 -18.41 -7.78 7.70
C CYS A 95 -19.37 -8.97 7.87
N ASP A 96 -20.37 -8.80 8.73
CA ASP A 96 -21.73 -9.15 8.33
C ASP A 96 -22.73 -8.17 8.97
N GLY A 97 -23.10 -7.17 8.17
CA GLY A 97 -24.29 -6.39 8.43
C GLY A 97 -25.47 -7.13 7.82
N GLN A 98 -26.28 -7.79 8.66
CA GLN A 98 -27.60 -8.23 8.26
C GLN A 98 -28.66 -7.63 9.18
N VAL A 99 -29.17 -6.47 8.75
CA VAL A 99 -30.50 -6.02 9.14
C VAL A 99 -31.52 -6.73 8.24
N ALA A 100 -32.44 -7.49 8.84
CA ALA A 100 -33.91 -7.31 8.72
C ALA A 100 -34.74 -8.59 8.97
N VAL A 101 -35.77 -8.40 9.81
CA VAL A 101 -37.17 -8.88 9.67
C VAL A 101 -37.52 -10.34 10.04
N GLY A 102 -38.07 -10.48 11.25
CA GLY A 102 -39.32 -11.14 11.67
C GLY A 102 -39.84 -12.42 11.01
N ALA A 103 -40.25 -13.40 11.84
CA ALA A 103 -41.61 -13.99 11.88
C ALA A 103 -41.71 -15.08 12.97
N SER A 104 -42.93 -15.22 13.50
CA SER A 104 -43.41 -16.12 14.54
C SER A 104 -43.32 -17.62 14.22
N GLY A 105 -43.36 -18.43 15.28
CA GLY A 105 -43.59 -19.88 15.25
C GLY A 105 -43.58 -20.45 16.65
#